data_AF-A0A7V9BLF3-F1
#
_entry.id   AF-A0A7V9BLF3-F1
#
_cell.length_a   1.000
_cell.length_b   1.000
_cell.length_c   1.000
_cell.angle_alpha   90.00
_cell.angle_beta   90.00
_cell.angle_gamma   90.00
#
_symmetry.space_group_name_H-M   'P 1'
#
loop_
_entity.id
_entity.type
_entity.pdbx_description
1 polymer ?
#
loop_
_entity_poly.entity_id
_entity_poly.type
_entity_poly.pdbx_seq_one_letter_code
_entity_poly.pdbx_strand_id
1 'polypeptide(L)'
;MSETIPVAPSAGYDWPATLAFLARRAIPAVERVDGDVYCRTVRLGEAAGTLSVTYSQAETALMIELTGISGSIPSIVERLRTMFDLDANLPEINAHLARDPTMARLVAVRPALRVFGGWDPLEVAMRSIIGQQVSVARAR
;
A
#
# COMPACT_ATOMS: atom_id res chain seq x y z
N MET A 1 3.53 -6.96 22.89
CA MET A 1 2.67 -5.76 23.00
C MET A 1 2.42 -5.29 21.58
N SER A 2 1.17 -5.03 21.22
CA SER A 2 0.80 -4.42 19.94
C SER A 2 0.77 -2.90 20.10
N GLU A 3 1.30 -2.19 19.13
CA GLU A 3 1.29 -0.73 19.08
C GLU A 3 0.56 -0.29 17.80
N THR A 4 -0.37 0.66 17.94
CA THR A 4 -1.17 1.19 16.83
C THR A 4 -0.67 2.58 16.48
N ILE A 5 -0.35 2.79 15.20
CA ILE A 5 0.28 4.01 14.71
C ILE A 5 -0.56 4.58 13.57
N PRO A 6 -1.12 5.79 13.70
CA PRO A 6 -1.83 6.44 12.61
C PRO A 6 -0.85 7.03 11.59
N VAL A 7 -1.08 6.78 10.31
CA VAL A 7 -0.31 7.36 9.20
C VAL A 7 -1.27 8.00 8.20
N ALA A 8 -1.29 9.33 8.18
CA ALA A 8 -2.19 10.09 7.32
C ALA A 8 -1.65 10.19 5.86
N PRO A 9 -2.51 9.97 4.85
CA PRO A 9 -2.24 10.33 3.46
C PRO A 9 -2.30 11.84 3.24
N SER A 10 -1.65 12.32 2.19
CA SER A 10 -1.62 13.74 1.78
C SER A 10 -2.98 14.28 1.32
N ALA A 11 -3.92 13.40 0.95
CA ALA A 11 -5.24 13.73 0.41
C ALA A 11 -6.18 12.51 0.59
N GLY A 12 -7.40 12.60 0.04
CA GLY A 12 -8.37 11.49 0.05
C GLY A 12 -7.77 10.14 -0.40
N TYR A 13 -8.25 9.05 0.19
CA TYR A 13 -7.65 7.73 0.05
C TYR A 13 -8.73 6.67 -0.23
N ASP A 14 -8.59 5.95 -1.34
CA ASP A 14 -9.53 4.91 -1.76
C ASP A 14 -9.11 3.54 -1.20
N TRP A 15 -9.44 3.30 0.08
CA TRP A 15 -9.10 2.05 0.77
C TRP A 15 -9.65 0.79 0.09
N PRO A 16 -10.91 0.75 -0.37
CA PRO A 16 -11.43 -0.40 -1.12
C PRO A 16 -10.61 -0.70 -2.39
N ALA A 17 -10.19 0.32 -3.15
CA ALA A 17 -9.33 0.11 -4.32
C ALA A 17 -7.93 -0.40 -3.93
N THR A 18 -7.36 0.10 -2.83
CA THR A 18 -6.09 -0.38 -2.27
C THR A 18 -6.18 -1.86 -1.92
N LEU A 19 -7.19 -2.27 -1.14
CA LEU A 19 -7.39 -3.68 -0.77
C LEU A 19 -7.60 -4.57 -2.00
N ALA A 20 -8.41 -4.14 -2.96
CA ALA A 20 -8.62 -4.87 -4.20
C ALA A 20 -7.33 -5.04 -5.01
N PHE A 21 -6.46 -4.03 -5.02
CA PHE A 21 -5.16 -4.09 -5.67
C PHE A 21 -4.22 -5.09 -4.99
N LEU A 22 -4.14 -5.02 -3.65
CA LEU A 22 -3.25 -5.87 -2.83
C LEU A 22 -3.71 -7.32 -2.82
N ALA A 23 -5.01 -7.59 -2.66
CA ALA A 23 -5.58 -8.94 -2.66
C ALA A 23 -5.24 -9.72 -3.94
N ARG A 24 -5.23 -9.03 -5.09
CA ARG A 24 -4.89 -9.64 -6.40
C ARG A 24 -3.41 -10.02 -6.53
N ARG A 25 -2.54 -9.45 -5.69
CA ARG A 25 -1.07 -9.58 -5.75
C ARG A 25 -0.44 -10.17 -4.49
N ALA A 26 -1.28 -10.52 -3.51
CA ALA A 26 -0.85 -11.05 -2.22
C ALA A 26 0.01 -12.30 -2.41
N ILE A 27 1.19 -12.29 -1.81
CA ILE A 27 2.08 -13.46 -1.79
C ILE A 27 1.57 -14.45 -0.72
N PRO A 28 1.32 -15.73 -1.07
CA PRO A 28 0.93 -16.75 -0.10
C PRO A 28 1.89 -16.81 1.09
N ALA A 29 1.33 -16.92 2.30
CA ALA A 29 2.06 -16.93 3.58
C ALA A 29 2.82 -15.64 3.96
N VAL A 30 2.87 -14.62 3.09
CA VAL A 30 3.50 -13.32 3.39
C VAL A 30 2.46 -12.23 3.55
N GLU A 31 1.47 -12.17 2.66
CA GLU A 31 0.46 -11.12 2.61
C GLU A 31 -0.94 -11.73 2.58
N ARG A 32 -1.89 -11.06 3.21
CA ARG A 32 -3.31 -11.42 3.14
C ARG A 32 -4.18 -10.17 3.24
N VAL A 33 -5.27 -10.16 2.50
CA VAL A 33 -6.39 -9.24 2.72
C VAL A 33 -7.52 -10.03 3.36
N ASP A 34 -8.03 -9.56 4.49
CA ASP A 34 -9.15 -10.14 5.22
C ASP A 34 -10.22 -9.09 5.48
N GLY A 35 -11.32 -9.14 4.73
CA GLY A 35 -12.34 -8.09 4.79
C GLY A 35 -11.74 -6.73 4.46
N ASP A 36 -11.73 -5.83 5.44
CA ASP A 36 -11.23 -4.47 5.38
C ASP A 36 -9.79 -4.30 5.94
N VAL A 37 -9.12 -5.40 6.26
CA VAL A 37 -7.78 -5.42 6.85
C VAL A 37 -6.77 -5.97 5.86
N TYR A 38 -5.63 -5.29 5.74
CA TYR A 38 -4.44 -5.81 5.07
C TYR A 38 -3.41 -6.27 6.10
N CYS A 39 -2.95 -7.51 6.03
CA CYS A 39 -1.94 -8.07 6.91
C CYS A 39 -0.71 -8.51 6.12
N ARG A 40 0.48 -8.31 6.68
CA ARG A 40 1.69 -8.93 6.14
C ARG A 40 2.75 -9.24 7.18
N THR A 41 3.67 -10.14 6.85
CA THR A 41 4.95 -10.27 7.55
C THR A 41 5.93 -9.22 7.05
N VAL A 42 6.79 -8.77 7.95
CA VAL A 42 7.83 -7.78 7.67
C VAL A 42 9.14 -8.15 8.35
N ARG A 43 10.23 -7.69 7.76
CA ARG A 43 11.58 -7.79 8.32
C ARG A 43 12.31 -6.47 8.14
N LEU A 44 12.98 -6.02 9.19
CA LEU A 44 13.89 -4.88 9.20
C LEU A 44 15.19 -5.29 9.91
N GLY A 45 16.26 -5.45 9.12
CA GLY A 45 17.49 -6.06 9.62
C GLY A 45 17.23 -7.48 10.14
N GLU A 46 17.57 -7.71 11.41
CA GLU A 46 17.36 -8.97 12.13
C GLU A 46 15.97 -9.06 12.80
N ALA A 47 15.23 -7.95 12.88
CA ALA A 47 13.91 -7.93 13.50
C ALA A 47 12.84 -8.40 12.49
N ALA A 48 11.97 -9.31 12.91
CA ALA A 48 10.85 -9.81 12.13
C ALA A 48 9.55 -9.70 12.93
N GLY A 49 8.47 -9.41 12.23
CA GLY A 49 7.16 -9.26 12.85
C GLY A 49 6.05 -9.26 11.81
N THR A 50 4.87 -8.87 12.27
CA THR A 50 3.69 -8.70 11.42
C THR A 50 3.15 -7.28 11.56
N LEU A 51 2.53 -6.81 10.49
CA LEU A 51 1.71 -5.62 10.52
C LEU A 51 0.30 -5.91 10.02
N SER A 52 -0.67 -5.22 10.60
CA SER A 52 -2.04 -5.14 10.13
C SER A 52 -2.38 -3.68 9.86
N VAL A 53 -3.13 -3.42 8.78
CA VAL A 53 -3.47 -2.08 8.32
C VAL A 53 -4.97 -2.01 8.08
N THR A 54 -5.61 -1.01 8.67
CA THR A 54 -6.97 -0.60 8.37
C THR A 54 -7.00 0.87 8.00
N TYR A 55 -8.09 1.35 7.40
CA TYR A 55 -8.30 2.78 7.17
C TYR A 55 -9.40 3.31 8.09
N SER A 56 -9.05 4.29 8.93
CA SER A 56 -10.01 5.00 9.78
C SER A 56 -10.56 6.20 9.02
N GLN A 57 -11.86 6.20 8.72
CA GLN A 57 -12.51 7.39 8.15
C GLN A 57 -12.56 8.56 9.14
N ALA A 58 -12.65 8.28 10.45
CA ALA A 58 -12.71 9.30 11.49
C ALA A 58 -11.38 10.04 11.65
N GLU A 59 -10.26 9.32 11.59
CA GLU A 59 -8.91 9.89 11.69
C GLU A 59 -8.34 10.27 10.31
N THR A 60 -9.03 9.90 9.23
CA THR A 60 -8.56 10.02 7.84
C THR A 60 -7.16 9.43 7.64
N ALA A 61 -6.85 8.33 8.33
CA ALA A 61 -5.51 7.76 8.41
C ALA A 61 -5.51 6.23 8.28
N LEU A 62 -4.38 5.69 7.87
CA LEU A 62 -4.10 4.26 7.97
C LEU A 62 -3.68 3.93 9.39
N MET A 63 -4.38 3.00 10.03
CA MET A 63 -4.07 2.53 11.38
C MET A 63 -3.19 1.29 11.27
N ILE A 64 -1.94 1.42 11.71
CA ILE A 64 -0.93 0.37 11.59
C ILE A 64 -0.75 -0.31 12.94
N GLU A 65 -1.14 -1.57 13.04
CA GLU A 65 -0.86 -2.39 14.21
C GLU A 65 0.39 -3.23 13.99
N LEU A 66 1.38 -3.10 14.87
CA LEU A 66 2.64 -3.85 14.81
C LEU A 66 2.69 -4.94 15.88
N THR A 67 3.17 -6.13 15.52
CA THR A 67 3.43 -7.22 16.46
C THR A 67 4.80 -7.84 16.19
N GLY A 68 5.61 -8.02 17.24
CA GLY A 68 6.95 -8.62 17.14
C GLY A 68 8.05 -7.68 16.65
N ILE A 69 7.73 -6.41 16.35
CA ILE A 69 8.69 -5.40 15.90
C ILE A 69 8.42 -4.05 16.57
N SER A 70 9.43 -3.44 17.19
CA SER A 70 9.26 -2.20 17.97
C SER A 70 10.41 -1.19 17.80
N GLY A 71 11.63 -1.64 17.50
CA GLY A 71 12.83 -0.77 17.47
C GLY A 71 13.01 0.11 16.22
N SER A 72 12.03 0.21 15.31
CA SER A 72 12.21 0.88 14.01
C SER A 72 10.94 1.51 13.45
N ILE A 73 10.08 2.06 14.32
CA ILE A 73 8.81 2.68 13.92
C ILE A 73 8.98 3.71 12.78
N PRO A 74 9.93 4.68 12.83
CA PRO A 74 10.07 5.65 11.74
C PRO A 74 10.34 5.00 10.38
N SER A 75 11.23 4.00 10.33
CA SER A 75 11.55 3.30 9.08
C SER A 75 10.39 2.42 8.57
N ILE A 76 9.59 1.85 9.48
CA ILE A 76 8.35 1.15 9.12
C ILE A 76 7.37 2.13 8.50
N VAL A 77 7.17 3.28 9.13
CA VAL A 77 6.27 4.33 8.64
C VAL A 77 6.73 4.81 7.26
N GLU A 78 8.01 5.10 7.04
CA GLU A 78 8.53 5.49 5.72
C GLU A 78 8.29 4.44 4.62
N ARG A 79 8.51 3.16 4.93
CA ARG A 79 8.20 2.06 4.01
C ARG A 79 6.71 1.98 3.70
N LEU A 80 5.84 2.16 4.70
CA LEU A 80 4.39 2.16 4.51
C LEU A 80 3.95 3.38 3.70
N ARG A 81 4.51 4.57 3.95
CA ARG A 81 4.27 5.76 3.14
C ARG A 81 4.60 5.53 1.68
N THR A 82 5.72 4.87 1.40
CA THR A 82 6.14 4.50 0.04
C THR A 82 5.24 3.43 -0.56
N MET A 83 4.99 2.33 0.16
CA MET A 83 4.20 1.20 -0.31
C MET A 83 2.76 1.60 -0.62
N PHE A 84 2.16 2.44 0.22
CA PHE A 84 0.79 2.92 0.07
C PHE A 84 0.67 4.25 -0.70
N ASP A 85 1.80 4.80 -1.15
CA ASP A 85 1.92 6.05 -1.92
C ASP A 85 1.26 7.25 -1.21
N LEU A 86 1.47 7.37 0.11
CA LEU A 86 0.75 8.33 0.97
C LEU A 86 1.10 9.79 0.69
N ASP A 87 2.24 10.03 0.03
CA ASP A 87 2.77 11.36 -0.23
C ASP A 87 2.44 11.91 -1.62
N ALA A 88 1.80 11.14 -2.51
CA ALA A 88 1.51 11.62 -3.87
C ALA A 88 0.68 12.92 -3.88
N ASN A 89 1.10 13.86 -4.73
CA ASN A 89 0.38 15.11 -4.98
C ASN A 89 -0.76 14.87 -5.98
N LEU A 90 -1.85 14.26 -5.49
CA LEU A 90 -3.01 13.93 -6.33
C LEU A 90 -3.61 15.12 -7.09
N PRO A 91 -3.75 16.33 -6.51
CA PRO A 91 -4.23 17.49 -7.26
C PRO A 91 -3.40 17.79 -8.52
N GLU A 92 -2.07 17.78 -8.39
CA GLU A 92 -1.16 18.04 -9.52
C GLU A 92 -1.19 16.91 -10.56
N ILE A 93 -1.13 15.66 -10.11
CA ILE A 93 -1.20 14.48 -10.97
C ILE A 93 -2.51 14.46 -11.75
N ASN A 94 -3.63 14.66 -11.07
CA ASN A 94 -4.96 14.67 -11.68
C ASN A 94 -5.11 15.82 -12.68
N ALA A 95 -4.62 17.01 -12.37
CA ALA A 95 -4.64 18.15 -13.29
C ALA A 95 -3.80 17.89 -14.54
N HIS A 96 -2.67 17.20 -14.40
CA HIS A 96 -1.85 16.81 -15.54
C HIS A 96 -2.53 15.75 -16.42
N LEU A 97 -3.04 14.67 -15.81
CA LEU A 97 -3.72 13.59 -16.51
C LEU A 97 -5.00 14.06 -17.21
N ALA A 98 -5.73 15.01 -16.62
CA ALA A 98 -6.97 15.55 -17.19
C ALA A 98 -6.77 16.36 -18.49
N ARG A 99 -5.52 16.62 -18.91
CA ARG A 99 -5.21 17.23 -20.22
C ARG A 99 -5.50 16.29 -21.38
N ASP A 100 -5.47 14.98 -21.15
CA ASP A 100 -5.89 13.97 -22.13
C ASP A 100 -7.38 13.63 -21.93
N PRO A 101 -8.24 13.69 -22.98
CA PRO A 101 -9.68 13.43 -22.84
C PRO A 101 -10.03 12.03 -22.32
N THR A 102 -9.23 11.02 -22.64
CA THR A 102 -9.46 9.65 -22.16
C THR A 102 -9.15 9.55 -20.67
N MET A 103 -8.00 10.09 -20.27
CA MET A 103 -7.57 10.11 -18.86
C MET A 103 -8.45 11.00 -17.99
N ALA A 104 -8.93 12.14 -18.50
CA ALA A 104 -9.86 13.02 -17.79
C ALA A 104 -11.11 12.27 -17.31
N ARG A 105 -11.68 11.39 -18.16
CA ARG A 105 -12.83 10.57 -17.80
C ARG A 105 -12.49 9.57 -16.69
N LEU A 106 -11.29 8.97 -16.72
CA LEU A 106 -10.87 7.98 -15.72
C LEU A 106 -10.58 8.64 -14.35
N VAL A 107 -9.89 9.78 -14.36
CA VAL A 107 -9.59 10.57 -13.15
C VAL A 107 -10.87 11.07 -12.48
N ALA A 108 -11.86 11.51 -13.26
CA ALA A 108 -13.15 11.95 -12.71
C ALA A 108 -13.90 10.83 -11.98
N VAL A 109 -13.76 9.57 -12.43
CA VAL A 109 -14.40 8.40 -11.79
C VAL A 109 -13.66 8.00 -10.51
N ARG A 110 -12.32 8.09 -10.48
CA ARG A 110 -11.51 7.72 -9.31
C ARG A 110 -10.35 8.69 -9.05
N PRO A 111 -10.61 9.87 -8.46
CA PRO A 111 -9.59 10.91 -8.26
C PRO A 111 -8.58 10.58 -7.16
N ALA A 112 -8.87 9.58 -6.31
CA ALA A 112 -8.05 9.15 -5.19
C ALA A 112 -7.20 7.90 -5.48
N LEU A 113 -7.14 7.43 -6.73
CA LEU A 113 -6.27 6.32 -7.10
C LEU A 113 -4.80 6.69 -6.94
N ARG A 114 -4.02 5.71 -6.49
CA ARG A 114 -2.59 5.83 -6.20
C ARG A 114 -1.78 4.70 -6.84
N VAL A 115 -0.46 4.87 -6.88
CA VAL A 115 0.45 3.85 -7.41
C VAL A 115 1.08 3.08 -6.25
N PHE A 116 0.52 1.91 -5.94
CA PHE A 116 1.02 1.11 -4.83
C PHE A 116 2.35 0.44 -5.15
N GLY A 117 3.30 0.55 -4.23
CA GLY A 117 4.60 -0.09 -4.27
C GLY A 117 4.62 -1.47 -3.59
N GLY A 118 5.83 -1.92 -3.24
CA GLY A 118 6.05 -3.07 -2.38
C GLY A 118 6.78 -2.66 -1.09
N TRP A 119 6.92 -3.60 -0.16
CA TRP A 119 7.54 -3.36 1.14
C TRP A 119 9.05 -3.08 1.08
N ASP A 120 9.74 -3.66 0.10
CA ASP A 120 11.18 -3.54 -0.06
C ASP A 120 11.56 -3.52 -1.56
N PRO A 121 12.57 -2.73 -1.96
CA PRO A 121 13.02 -2.69 -3.37
C PRO A 121 13.42 -4.05 -3.94
N LEU A 122 14.05 -4.93 -3.14
CA LEU A 122 14.40 -6.28 -3.57
C LEU A 122 13.15 -7.11 -3.85
N GLU A 123 12.14 -7.03 -2.99
CA GLU A 123 10.85 -7.71 -3.19
C GLU A 123 10.19 -7.23 -4.48
N VAL A 124 10.17 -5.91 -4.72
CA VAL A 124 9.64 -5.31 -5.96
C VAL A 124 10.41 -5.77 -7.19
N ALA A 125 11.75 -5.83 -7.13
CA ALA A 125 12.58 -6.29 -8.24
C ALA A 125 12.34 -7.77 -8.55
N MET A 126 12.30 -8.63 -7.53
CA MET A 126 11.99 -10.05 -7.70
C MET A 126 10.60 -10.25 -8.30
N ARG A 127 9.58 -9.55 -7.79
CA ARG A 127 8.22 -9.58 -8.35
C ARG A 127 8.19 -9.14 -9.81
N SER A 128 8.96 -8.12 -10.16
CA SER A 128 9.05 -7.62 -11.54
C SER A 128 9.65 -8.66 -12.47
N ILE A 129 10.74 -9.33 -12.07
CA ILE A 129 11.39 -10.38 -12.87
C ILE A 129 10.50 -11.61 -13.00
N ILE A 130 9.94 -12.10 -11.88
CA ILE A 130 9.07 -13.28 -11.88
C ILE A 130 7.80 -13.03 -12.72
N GLY A 131 7.28 -11.81 -12.70
CA GLY A 131 6.08 -11.42 -13.44
C GLY A 131 6.25 -11.24 -14.96
N GLN A 132 7.48 -11.23 -15.49
CA GLN A 132 7.76 -10.73 -16.84
C GLN A 132 7.14 -11.54 -18.00
N GLN A 133 6.60 -12.74 -17.77
CA GLN A 133 5.99 -13.57 -18.82
C GLN A 133 4.71 -14.29 -18.34
N VAL A 134 4.13 -13.84 -17.24
CA VAL A 134 2.96 -14.50 -16.63
C VAL A 134 1.90 -13.48 -16.23
N SER A 135 0.63 -13.90 -16.22
CA SER A 135 -0.46 -13.06 -15.71
C SER A 135 -0.24 -12.73 -14.23
N VAL A 136 -0.80 -11.62 -13.73
CA VAL A 136 -0.75 -11.25 -12.31
C VAL A 136 -1.16 -12.41 -11.38
N ALA A 137 -2.18 -13.19 -11.75
CA ALA A 137 -2.64 -14.32 -10.96
C ALA A 137 -1.65 -15.50 -10.88
N ARG A 138 -0.70 -15.58 -11.82
CA ARG A 138 0.36 -16.60 -11.91
C ARG A 138 1.72 -16.10 -11.38
N ALA A 139 1.83 -14.82 -11.02
CA ALA A 139 3.05 -14.17 -10.57
C ALA A 139 3.14 -14.01 -9.03
N ARG A 140 2.29 -14.73 -8.28
CA ARG A 140 2.18 -14.67 -6.82
C ARG A 140 2.63 -15.98 -6.20
#